data_AF-A0A1V2YKG4-F1
#
_entry.id   AF-A0A1V2YKG4-F1
#
_cell.length_a   1.000
_cell.length_b   1.000
_cell.length_c   1.000
_cell.angle_alpha   90.00
_cell.angle_beta   90.00
_cell.angle_gamma   90.00
#
_symmetry.space_group_name_H-M   'P 1'
#
loop_
_entity.id
_entity.type
_entity.pdbx_description
1 polymer ?
#
loop_
_entity_poly.entity_id
_entity_poly.type
_entity_poly.pdbx_seq_one_letter_code
_entity_poly.pdbx_strand_id
1 'polypeptide(L)'
;MGYVICILWGLSTGIIISTGMVAFITAIGIIPRLLQRANIKTHFFAMGNAALIGNIFGSICILYEPSIPIGYVGDVIYGIFIGIFVGTLAAALTEIIGVFPVMKKRLCMKQGIRAFVLAFAIGKLAGALYYWLYPSFI
;
A
#
# COMPACT_ATOMS: atom_id res chain seq x y z
N MET A 1 -1.32 31.42 17.92
CA MET A 1 -1.15 30.01 18.31
C MET A 1 -1.87 29.02 17.39
N GLY A 2 -3.09 29.30 16.90
CA GLY A 2 -3.83 28.41 15.98
C GLY A 2 -3.08 28.01 14.70
N TYR A 3 -2.46 28.96 13.99
CA TYR A 3 -1.77 28.67 12.72
C TYR A 3 -0.58 27.70 12.87
N VAL A 4 0.17 27.79 13.96
CA VAL A 4 1.31 26.89 14.22
C VAL A 4 0.82 25.45 14.40
N ILE A 5 -0.32 25.27 15.06
CA ILE A 5 -0.92 23.96 15.31
C ILE A 5 -1.45 23.37 14.00
N CYS A 6 -2.09 24.19 13.15
CA CYS A 6 -2.54 23.75 11.82
C CYS A 6 -1.36 23.31 10.93
N ILE A 7 -0.24 24.04 10.97
CA ILE A 7 0.97 23.69 10.20
C ILE A 7 1.56 22.36 10.69
N LEU A 8 1.68 22.18 12.02
CA LEU A 8 2.16 20.94 12.63
C LEU A 8 1.27 19.75 12.30
N TRP A 9 -0.05 19.93 12.35
CA TRP A 9 -1.01 18.88 12.03
C TRP A 9 -0.95 18.49 10.55
N GLY A 10 -0.92 19.46 9.65
CA GLY A 10 -0.79 19.23 8.20
C GLY A 10 0.52 18.54 7.81
N LEU A 11 1.64 18.91 8.45
CA LEU A 11 2.92 18.23 8.25
C LEU A 11 2.89 16.78 8.75
N SER A 12 2.33 16.55 9.94
CA SER A 12 2.27 15.22 10.53
C SER A 12 1.42 14.26 9.68
N THR A 13 0.22 14.69 9.28
CA THR A 13 -0.66 13.87 8.44
C THR A 13 -0.06 13.63 7.06
N GLY A 14 0.57 14.64 6.45
CA GLY A 14 1.24 14.49 5.15
C GLY A 14 2.37 13.46 5.17
N ILE A 15 3.21 13.49 6.21
CA ILE A 15 4.29 12.51 6.39
C ILE A 15 3.74 11.09 6.56
N ILE A 16 2.68 10.93 7.36
CA ILE A 16 2.05 9.62 7.61
C ILE A 16 1.47 9.05 6.31
N ILE A 17 0.76 9.84 5.52
CA ILE A 17 0.12 9.40 4.27
C ILE A 17 1.18 9.00 3.23
N SER A 18 2.20 9.84 3.03
CA SER A 18 3.27 9.56 2.05
C SER A 18 4.09 8.32 2.44
N THR A 19 4.44 8.21 3.72
CA THR A 19 5.13 7.02 4.25
C THR A 19 4.27 5.76 4.09
N GLY A 20 2.97 5.87 4.35
CA GLY A 20 2.01 4.78 4.16
C GLY A 20 1.97 4.26 2.73
N MET A 21 1.93 5.15 1.73
CA MET A 21 1.94 4.77 0.31
C MET A 21 3.24 4.08 -0.10
N VAL A 22 4.40 4.63 0.25
CA VAL A 22 5.69 4.04 -0.09
C VAL A 22 5.89 2.70 0.63
N ALA A 23 5.53 2.62 1.91
CA ALA A 23 5.57 1.38 2.68
C ALA A 23 4.63 0.32 2.10
N PHE A 24 3.43 0.70 1.64
CA PHE A 24 2.49 -0.22 1.02
C PHE A 24 3.04 -0.82 -0.29
N ILE A 25 3.54 0.01 -1.19
CA ILE A 25 4.09 -0.42 -2.50
C ILE A 25 5.29 -1.36 -2.30
N THR A 26 6.14 -1.06 -1.33
CA THR A 26 7.35 -1.84 -1.04
C THR A 26 7.04 -3.13 -0.26
N ALA A 27 6.19 -3.09 0.77
CA ALA A 27 5.86 -4.26 1.61
C ALA A 27 5.10 -5.34 0.84
N ILE A 28 4.20 -4.97 -0.07
CA ILE A 28 3.50 -5.94 -0.94
C ILE A 28 4.45 -6.51 -2.01
N GLY A 29 5.57 -5.84 -2.30
CA GLY A 29 6.53 -6.29 -3.29
C GLY A 29 6.06 -6.05 -4.73
N ILE A 30 5.36 -4.93 -4.98
CA ILE A 30 4.93 -4.55 -6.34
C ILE A 30 6.16 -4.32 -7.24
N ILE A 31 7.15 -3.56 -6.75
CA ILE A 31 8.39 -3.23 -7.48
C ILE A 31 9.17 -4.49 -7.92
N PRO A 32 9.53 -5.42 -7.01
CA PRO A 32 10.25 -6.62 -7.42
C PRO A 32 9.44 -7.51 -8.38
N ARG A 33 8.10 -7.56 -8.25
CA ARG A 33 7.25 -8.29 -9.19
C ARG A 33 7.27 -7.71 -10.60
N LEU A 34 7.17 -6.38 -10.72
CA LEU A 34 7.25 -5.71 -12.02
C LEU A 34 8.60 -6.00 -12.70
N LEU A 35 9.70 -5.92 -11.95
CA LEU A 35 11.03 -6.21 -12.45
C LEU A 35 11.20 -7.67 -12.88
N GLN A 36 10.66 -8.61 -12.10
CA GLN A 36 10.69 -10.03 -12.42
C GLN A 36 9.89 -10.32 -13.70
N ARG A 37 8.71 -9.71 -13.86
CA ARG A 37 7.86 -9.87 -15.06
C ARG A 37 8.51 -9.26 -16.31
N ALA A 38 9.26 -8.17 -16.15
CA ALA A 38 10.01 -7.52 -17.21
C ALA A 38 11.39 -8.15 -17.51
N ASN A 39 11.81 -9.17 -16.75
CA ASN A 39 13.15 -9.77 -16.83
C ASN A 39 14.32 -8.78 -16.63
N ILE A 40 14.11 -7.68 -15.91
CA ILE A 40 15.14 -6.66 -15.68
C ILE A 40 15.82 -6.93 -14.33
N LYS A 41 17.11 -7.30 -14.37
CA LYS A 41 17.91 -7.58 -13.15
C LYS A 41 18.78 -6.42 -12.67
N THR A 42 19.07 -5.45 -13.52
CA THR A 42 20.09 -4.42 -13.28
C THR A 42 19.55 -3.09 -12.75
N HIS A 43 18.27 -2.78 -12.99
CA HIS A 43 17.70 -1.44 -12.74
C HIS A 43 16.69 -1.41 -11.58
N PHE A 44 17.00 -2.06 -10.45
CA PHE A 44 16.11 -2.06 -9.28
C PHE A 44 15.88 -0.66 -8.72
N PHE A 45 16.95 0.13 -8.56
CA PHE A 45 16.86 1.49 -8.04
C PHE A 45 16.10 2.46 -8.95
N ALA A 46 16.24 2.32 -10.27
CA ALA A 46 15.55 3.18 -11.22
C ALA A 46 14.02 2.98 -11.14
N MET A 47 13.56 1.74 -10.99
CA MET A 47 12.13 1.42 -10.82
C MET A 47 11.59 1.96 -9.50
N GLY A 48 12.37 1.86 -8.42
CA GLY A 48 12.02 2.47 -7.13
C GLY A 48 11.89 3.98 -7.22
N ASN A 49 12.85 4.65 -7.86
CA ASN A 49 12.80 6.10 -8.07
C ASN A 49 11.63 6.52 -8.96
N ALA A 50 11.30 5.75 -9.99
CA ALA A 50 10.12 6.00 -10.82
C ALA A 50 8.82 5.91 -10.00
N ALA A 51 8.70 4.92 -9.10
CA ALA A 51 7.56 4.80 -8.20
C ALA A 51 7.48 5.96 -7.19
N LEU A 52 8.63 6.42 -6.68
CA LEU A 52 8.69 7.60 -5.80
C LEU A 52 8.23 8.87 -6.53
N ILE A 53 8.71 9.10 -7.76
CA ILE A 53 8.29 10.23 -8.59
C ILE A 53 6.78 10.15 -8.87
N GLY A 54 6.26 8.96 -9.18
CA GLY A 54 4.82 8.73 -9.35
C GLY A 54 4.01 9.06 -8.09
N ASN A 55 4.51 8.71 -6.90
CA ASN A 55 3.86 9.03 -5.64
C ASN A 55 3.84 10.54 -5.35
N ILE A 56 4.96 11.23 -5.63
CA ILE A 56 5.04 12.70 -5.51
C ILE A 56 4.05 13.35 -6.48
N PHE A 57 4.04 12.90 -7.73
CA PHE A 57 3.13 13.42 -8.76
C PHE A 57 1.66 13.20 -8.39
N GLY A 58 1.29 11.98 -7.98
CA GLY A 58 -0.06 11.66 -7.54
C GLY A 58 -0.50 12.49 -6.33
N SER A 59 0.40 12.73 -5.37
CA SER A 59 0.12 13.60 -4.22
C SER A 59 -0.18 15.04 -4.65
N ILE A 60 0.56 15.57 -5.62
CA ILE A 60 0.31 16.92 -6.19
C ILE A 60 -1.03 16.95 -6.94
N CYS A 61 -1.34 15.93 -7.75
CA CYS A 61 -2.61 15.85 -8.47
C CYS A 61 -3.82 15.83 -7.53
N ILE A 62 -3.73 15.12 -6.40
CA ILE A 62 -4.79 15.10 -5.38
C ILE A 62 -4.91 16.46 -4.68
N LEU A 63 -3.80 17.16 -4.42
CA LEU A 63 -3.83 18.41 -3.67
C LEU A 63 -4.40 19.58 -4.48
N TYR A 64 -4.08 19.64 -5.77
CA TYR A 64 -4.44 20.77 -6.64
C TYR A 64 -5.73 20.52 -7.44
N GLU A 65 -6.26 19.29 -7.42
CA GLU A 65 -7.40 18.83 -8.25
C GLU A 65 -7.44 19.54 -9.62
N PRO A 66 -6.35 19.47 -10.40
CA PRO A 66 -6.27 20.24 -11.62
C PRO A 66 -7.35 19.73 -12.57
N SER A 67 -8.33 20.58 -12.85
CA SER A 67 -9.42 20.33 -13.81
C SER A 67 -8.87 20.38 -15.23
N ILE A 68 -8.00 19.43 -15.56
CA ILE A 68 -7.43 19.30 -16.89
C ILE A 68 -8.46 18.49 -17.69
N PRO A 69 -9.04 19.04 -18.77
CA PRO A 69 -9.91 18.28 -19.66
C PRO A 69 -9.03 17.31 -20.46
N ILE A 70 -8.66 16.21 -19.83
CA ILE A 70 -7.77 15.16 -20.36
C ILE A 70 -8.40 14.42 -21.55
N GLY A 71 -9.69 14.66 -21.80
CA GLY A 71 -10.42 14.09 -22.91
C GLY A 71 -10.55 12.57 -22.79
N TYR A 72 -11.38 11.98 -23.64
CA TYR A 72 -11.66 10.55 -23.59
C TYR A 72 -10.40 9.68 -23.73
N VAL A 73 -9.43 10.15 -24.52
CA VAL A 73 -8.18 9.40 -24.78
C VAL A 73 -7.33 9.27 -23.52
N GLY A 74 -7.23 10.31 -22.70
CA GLY A 74 -6.40 10.24 -21.50
C GLY A 74 -7.05 9.42 -20.39
N ASP A 75 -8.38 9.39 -20.29
CA ASP A 75 -9.10 8.49 -19.37
C ASP A 75 -8.86 7.01 -19.72
N VAL A 76 -8.84 6.68 -21.02
CA VAL A 76 -8.53 5.31 -21.49
C VAL A 76 -7.11 4.92 -21.12
N ILE A 77 -6.14 5.82 -21.34
CA ILE A 77 -4.74 5.59 -20.99
C ILE A 77 -4.59 5.40 -19.48
N TYR A 78 -5.24 6.25 -18.68
CA TYR A 78 -5.24 6.14 -17.23
C TYR A 78 -5.85 4.81 -16.75
N GLY A 79 -6.94 4.36 -17.37
CA GLY A 79 -7.56 3.06 -17.11
C GLY A 79 -6.61 1.89 -17.37
N ILE A 80 -5.82 1.94 -18.44
CA ILE A 80 -4.80 0.90 -18.73
C ILE A 80 -3.73 0.89 -17.64
N PHE A 81 -3.24 2.06 -17.20
CA PHE A 81 -2.25 2.14 -16.12
C PHE A 81 -2.79 1.58 -14.79
N ILE A 82 -4.04 1.91 -14.43
CA ILE A 82 -4.71 1.31 -13.26
C ILE A 82 -4.80 -0.21 -13.43
N GLY A 83 -5.18 -0.70 -14.61
CA GLY A 83 -5.27 -2.13 -14.88
C GLY A 83 -3.94 -2.86 -14.67
N ILE A 84 -2.83 -2.28 -15.13
CA ILE A 84 -1.48 -2.82 -14.91
C ILE A 84 -1.13 -2.82 -13.42
N PHE A 85 -1.43 -1.74 -12.72
CA PHE A 85 -1.16 -1.62 -11.29
C PHE A 85 -1.97 -2.64 -10.47
N VAL A 86 -3.29 -2.70 -10.66
CA VAL A 86 -4.19 -3.64 -9.97
C VAL A 86 -3.85 -5.09 -10.33
N GLY A 87 -3.52 -5.37 -11.60
CA GLY A 87 -3.10 -6.70 -12.03
C GLY A 87 -1.81 -7.15 -11.33
N THR A 88 -0.84 -6.24 -11.17
CA THR A 88 0.40 -6.55 -10.46
C THR A 88 0.18 -6.69 -8.96
N LEU A 89 -0.73 -5.88 -8.38
CA LEU A 89 -1.13 -5.99 -6.99
C LEU A 89 -1.80 -7.35 -6.70
N ALA A 90 -2.70 -7.81 -7.57
CA ALA A 90 -3.33 -9.12 -7.46
C ALA A 90 -2.33 -10.29 -7.56
N ALA A 91 -1.39 -10.21 -8.52
CA ALA A 91 -0.29 -11.17 -8.62
C ALA A 91 0.60 -11.15 -7.36
N ALA A 92 0.87 -9.96 -6.83
CA ALA A 92 1.68 -9.77 -5.65
C ALA A 92 1.06 -10.46 -4.42
N LEU A 93 -0.22 -10.19 -4.17
CA LEU A 93 -1.02 -10.82 -3.12
C LEU A 93 -1.07 -12.34 -3.27
N THR A 94 -1.27 -12.86 -4.49
CA THR A 94 -1.39 -14.31 -4.72
C THR A 94 -0.14 -15.07 -4.30
N GLU A 95 1.05 -14.54 -4.56
CA GLU A 95 2.30 -15.19 -4.15
C GLU A 95 2.53 -15.08 -2.64
N ILE A 96 2.23 -13.92 -2.03
CA ILE A 96 2.27 -13.77 -0.56
C ILE A 96 1.33 -14.81 0.08
N ILE A 97 0.14 -14.99 -0.51
CA ILE A 97 -0.82 -16.00 -0.06
C ILE A 97 -0.24 -17.41 -0.23
N GLY A 98 0.45 -17.65 -1.34
CA GLY A 98 1.17 -18.90 -1.62
C GLY A 98 2.29 -19.21 -0.62
N VAL A 99 2.83 -18.23 0.12
CA VAL A 99 3.83 -18.46 1.17
C VAL A 99 3.21 -18.98 2.48
N PHE A 100 1.95 -18.67 2.79
CA PHE A 100 1.28 -19.18 4.01
C PHE A 100 1.30 -20.71 4.15
N PRO A 101 0.96 -21.52 3.12
CA PRO A 101 1.03 -22.98 3.23
C PRO A 101 2.46 -23.49 3.42
N VAL A 102 3.46 -22.81 2.84
CA VAL A 102 4.88 -23.13 3.05
C VAL A 102 5.28 -22.87 4.51
N MET A 103 4.85 -21.76 5.08
CA MET A 103 5.10 -21.41 6.49
C MET A 103 4.45 -22.42 7.43
N LYS A 104 3.22 -22.87 7.14
CA LYS A 104 2.54 -23.95 7.88
C LYS A 104 3.37 -25.25 7.89
N LYS A 105 3.95 -25.62 6.74
CA LYS A 105 4.76 -26.84 6.61
C LYS A 105 6.09 -26.71 7.38
N ARG A 106 6.73 -25.53 7.36
CA ARG A 106 7.98 -25.28 8.12
C ARG A 106 7.77 -25.21 9.63
N LEU A 107 6.65 -24.67 10.10
CA LEU A 107 6.34 -24.57 11.53
C LEU A 107 5.80 -25.88 12.14
N CYS A 108 5.68 -26.97 11.36
CA CYS A 108 5.22 -28.28 11.82
C CYS A 108 3.91 -28.26 12.64
N MET A 109 3.04 -27.28 12.39
CA MET A 109 1.79 -27.10 13.14
C MET A 109 0.73 -28.10 12.63
N LYS A 110 0.51 -29.19 13.38
CA LYS A 110 -0.50 -30.24 13.10
C LYS A 110 -1.96 -29.74 13.18
N GLN A 111 -2.22 -28.72 14.01
CA GLN A 111 -3.49 -27.98 14.10
C GLN A 111 -3.11 -26.50 13.90
N GLY A 112 -3.08 -25.96 12.70
CA GLY A 112 -4.27 -25.71 11.89
C GLY A 112 -4.34 -24.20 11.71
N ILE A 113 -4.42 -23.75 10.45
CA ILE A 113 -4.57 -22.33 10.05
C ILE A 113 -5.63 -21.60 10.90
N ARG A 114 -6.62 -22.34 11.42
CA ARG A 114 -7.62 -21.91 12.39
C ARG A 114 -7.04 -21.12 13.58
N ALA A 115 -5.99 -21.62 14.26
CA ALA A 115 -5.41 -20.92 15.42
C ALA A 115 -4.77 -19.57 15.02
N PHE A 116 -4.13 -19.51 13.85
CA PHE A 116 -3.54 -18.29 13.32
C PHE A 116 -4.61 -17.25 12.97
N VAL A 117 -5.69 -17.69 12.30
CA VAL A 117 -6.84 -16.83 11.98
C VAL A 117 -7.53 -16.33 13.25
N LEU A 118 -7.66 -17.17 14.27
CA LEU A 118 -8.29 -16.81 15.54
C LEU A 118 -7.45 -15.80 16.33
N ALA A 119 -6.12 -15.98 16.37
CA ALA A 119 -5.21 -15.01 16.96
C ALA A 119 -5.27 -13.65 16.23
N PHE A 120 -5.35 -13.68 14.90
CA PHE A 120 -5.48 -12.47 14.08
C PHE A 120 -6.82 -11.76 14.32
N ALA A 121 -7.92 -12.53 14.43
CA ALA A 121 -9.25 -12.02 14.73
C ALA A 121 -9.32 -11.40 16.14
N ILE A 122 -8.73 -12.05 17.15
CA ILE A 122 -8.66 -11.51 18.52
C ILE A 122 -7.84 -10.23 18.55
N GLY A 123 -6.71 -10.16 17.85
CA GLY A 123 -5.90 -8.93 17.76
C GLY A 123 -6.67 -7.77 17.13
N LYS A 124 -7.39 -8.01 16.02
CA LYS A 124 -8.28 -7.02 15.40
C LYS A 124 -9.43 -6.60 16.32
N LEU A 125 -10.05 -7.56 17.01
CA LEU A 125 -11.13 -7.31 17.95
C LEU A 125 -10.65 -6.46 19.14
N ALA A 126 -9.50 -6.78 19.72
CA ALA A 126 -8.90 -6.00 20.81
C ALA A 126 -8.58 -4.56 20.37
N GLY A 127 -8.02 -4.37 19.17
CA GLY A 127 -7.78 -3.04 18.61
C GLY A 127 -9.07 -2.24 18.36
N ALA A 128 -10.12 -2.90 17.85
CA ALA A 128 -11.42 -2.28 17.64
C ALA A 128 -12.10 -1.89 18.97
N LEU A 129 -12.02 -2.75 19.98
CA LEU A 129 -12.51 -2.44 21.33
C LEU A 129 -11.76 -1.27 21.95
N TYR A 130 -10.43 -1.21 21.81
CA TYR A 130 -9.63 -0.09 22.32
C TYR A 130 -10.03 1.24 21.68
N TYR A 131 -10.20 1.25 20.35
CA TYR A 131 -10.66 2.44 19.61
C TYR A 131 -12.03 2.93 20.08
N TRP A 132 -12.97 2.02 20.36
CA TRP A 132 -14.33 2.39 20.76
C TRP A 132 -14.44 2.79 22.24
N LEU A 133 -13.62 2.21 23.11
CA LEU A 133 -13.66 2.47 24.56
C LEU A 133 -12.93 3.78 24.95
N TYR A 134 -11.92 4.20 24.18
CA TYR A 134 -11.18 5.45 24.39
C TYR A 134 -11.39 6.43 23.22
N PRO A 135 -12.57 7.06 23.11
CA PRO A 135 -12.88 8.03 22.06
C PRO A 135 -12.10 9.35 22.18
N SER A 136 -11.31 9.54 23.24
CA SER A 136 -10.47 10.72 23.47
C SER A 136 -9.20 10.79 22.61
N PHE A 137 -9.00 9.83 21.70
CA PHE A 137 -7.94 9.85 20.69
C PHE A 137 -8.49 10.25 19.31
N ILE A 138 -9.11 11.42 19.22
CA ILE A 138 -9.20 12.24 18.00
C ILE A 138 -9.15 13.72 18.38
#